data_AF-A0A423WDQ0-F1
#
_entry.id   AF-A0A423WDQ0-F1
#
_cell.length_a   1.000
_cell.length_b   1.000
_cell.length_c   1.000
_cell.angle_alpha   90.00
_cell.angle_beta   90.00
_cell.angle_gamma   90.00
#
_symmetry.space_group_name_H-M   'P 1'
#
loop_
_entity.id
_entity.type
_entity.pdbx_description
1 polymer ?
#
loop_
_entity_poly.entity_id
_entity_poly.type
_entity_poly.pdbx_seq_one_letter_code
_entity_poly.pdbx_strand_id
1 'polypeptide(L)'
;MVLLDPKVLAEATSAFLAQAQKQADHDPGAISRLEQEAKALREAVTALQGRLDQQEGSAAAVRHEKDLEGLRERVAALEDQASQNVEAAWELHERVSSLEAAREDAARKEARPQNSRFKAFEAYFLAVRKKYHAQKPKDHRAFIWSFIEGISDKEWAQYIQEYLVKALPGKAWRSKSPRNGRVVALDIGLKWEEVREAMSRMQIPSSLA
;
A
#
# COMPACT_ATOMS: atom_id res chain seq x y z
N MET A 1 -80.34 -7.29 8.34
CA MET A 1 -79.95 -8.70 8.54
C MET A 1 -81.18 -9.54 8.33
N VAL A 2 -81.22 -10.32 7.24
CA VAL A 2 -82.37 -11.17 6.90
C VAL A 2 -82.32 -12.38 7.83
N LEU A 3 -83.19 -12.40 8.84
CA LEU A 3 -83.44 -13.58 9.66
C LEU A 3 -84.13 -14.60 8.76
N LEU A 4 -83.43 -15.69 8.43
CA LEU A 4 -84.02 -16.84 7.74
C LEU A 4 -85.17 -17.37 8.59
N ASP A 5 -86.33 -17.55 7.97
CA ASP A 5 -87.54 -18.06 8.63
C ASP A 5 -87.22 -19.43 9.27
N PRO A 6 -87.44 -19.60 10.60
CA PRO A 6 -87.13 -20.85 11.30
C PRO A 6 -87.83 -22.07 10.69
N LYS A 7 -88.96 -21.89 9.98
CA LYS A 7 -89.59 -22.99 9.23
C LYS A 7 -88.78 -23.43 8.02
N VAL A 8 -88.17 -22.51 7.28
CA VAL A 8 -87.33 -22.81 6.12
C VAL A 8 -86.04 -23.52 6.56
N LEU A 9 -85.50 -23.12 7.72
CA LEU A 9 -84.35 -23.79 8.34
C LEU A 9 -84.69 -25.21 8.82
N ALA A 10 -85.89 -25.42 9.37
CA ALA A 10 -86.40 -26.73 9.78
C ALA A 10 -86.67 -27.65 8.58
N GLU A 11 -87.22 -27.13 7.49
CA GLU A 11 -87.44 -27.89 6.25
C GLU A 11 -86.12 -28.25 5.56
N ALA A 12 -85.17 -27.31 5.50
CA ALA A 12 -83.85 -27.57 4.92
C ALA A 12 -83.07 -28.62 5.73
N THR A 13 -83.15 -28.59 7.06
CA THR A 13 -82.53 -29.61 7.92
C THR A 13 -83.24 -30.96 7.82
N SER A 14 -84.56 -30.99 7.74
CA SER A 14 -85.34 -32.22 7.51
C SER A 14 -85.00 -32.85 6.15
N ALA A 15 -84.93 -32.04 5.09
CA ALA A 15 -84.55 -32.51 3.75
C ALA A 15 -83.10 -33.04 3.71
N PHE A 16 -82.17 -32.36 4.39
CA PHE A 16 -80.79 -32.81 4.50
C PHE A 16 -80.67 -34.13 5.27
N LEU A 17 -81.41 -34.28 6.38
CA LEU A 17 -81.47 -35.51 7.17
C LEU A 17 -82.13 -36.65 6.38
N ALA A 18 -83.21 -36.38 5.65
CA ALA A 18 -83.87 -37.37 4.81
C ALA A 18 -82.96 -37.81 3.66
N GLN A 19 -82.18 -36.91 3.08
CA GLN A 19 -81.21 -37.23 2.04
C GLN A 19 -80.03 -38.04 2.59
N ALA A 20 -79.52 -37.66 3.77
CA ALA A 20 -78.50 -38.44 4.48
C ALA A 20 -79.00 -39.85 4.85
N GLN A 21 -80.26 -39.97 5.27
CA GLN A 21 -80.91 -41.25 5.55
C GLN A 21 -81.03 -42.10 4.28
N LYS A 22 -81.47 -41.50 3.17
CA LYS A 22 -81.59 -42.18 1.87
C LYS A 22 -80.23 -42.62 1.32
N GLN A 23 -79.16 -41.87 1.60
CA GLN A 23 -77.80 -42.22 1.24
C GLN A 23 -77.25 -43.37 2.12
N ALA A 24 -77.59 -43.37 3.41
CA ALA A 24 -77.28 -44.46 4.34
C ALA A 24 -78.03 -45.76 3.99
N ASP A 25 -79.27 -45.66 3.49
CA ASP A 25 -80.07 -46.80 3.05
C ASP A 25 -79.55 -47.43 1.75
N HIS A 26 -78.84 -46.68 0.90
CA HIS A 26 -78.40 -47.13 -0.43
C HIS A 26 -77.01 -47.80 -0.45
N ASP A 27 -76.14 -47.51 0.53
CA ASP A 27 -74.86 -48.21 0.72
C ASP A 27 -74.49 -48.17 2.22
N PRO A 28 -75.03 -49.09 3.03
CA PRO A 28 -74.74 -49.15 4.47
C PRO A 28 -73.25 -49.37 4.76
N GLY A 29 -72.45 -49.81 3.78
CA GLY A 29 -70.99 -49.93 3.89
C GLY A 29 -70.22 -48.66 3.53
N ALA A 30 -70.86 -47.62 2.97
CA ALA A 30 -70.20 -46.36 2.62
C ALA A 30 -69.82 -45.55 3.87
N ILE A 31 -70.69 -45.53 4.89
CA ILE A 31 -70.40 -44.86 6.16
C ILE A 31 -69.22 -45.54 6.85
N SER A 32 -69.22 -46.88 6.94
CA SER A 32 -68.10 -47.63 7.53
C SER A 32 -66.79 -47.46 6.77
N ARG A 33 -66.83 -47.35 5.43
CA ARG A 33 -65.64 -47.05 4.61
C ARG A 33 -65.10 -45.64 4.85
N LEU A 34 -65.98 -44.64 4.91
CA LEU A 34 -65.61 -43.25 5.24
C LEU A 34 -65.08 -43.12 6.66
N GLU A 35 -65.62 -43.86 7.63
CA GLU A 35 -65.11 -43.91 9.00
C GLU A 35 -63.72 -44.56 9.07
N GLN A 36 -63.49 -45.63 8.31
CA GLN A 36 -62.18 -46.26 8.19
C GLN A 36 -61.15 -45.33 7.52
N GLU A 37 -61.52 -44.63 6.44
CA GLU A 37 -60.68 -43.65 5.79
C GLU A 37 -60.38 -42.45 6.70
N ALA A 38 -61.38 -41.93 7.41
CA ALA A 38 -61.19 -40.85 8.38
C ALA A 38 -60.26 -41.25 9.54
N LYS A 39 -60.36 -42.51 9.98
CA LYS A 39 -59.45 -43.07 10.99
C LYS A 39 -58.02 -43.19 10.44
N ALA A 40 -57.85 -43.73 9.24
CA ALA A 40 -56.55 -43.86 8.59
C ALA A 40 -55.90 -42.48 8.33
N LEU A 41 -56.68 -41.49 7.91
CA LEU A 41 -56.20 -40.12 7.72
C LEU A 41 -55.79 -39.46 9.04
N ARG A 42 -56.54 -39.67 10.13
CA ARG A 42 -56.14 -39.17 11.45
C ARG A 42 -54.84 -39.79 11.93
N GLU A 43 -54.68 -41.10 11.77
CA GLU A 43 -53.45 -41.81 12.10
C GLU A 43 -52.27 -41.30 11.25
N ALA A 44 -52.48 -41.08 9.95
CA ALA A 44 -51.47 -40.51 9.05
C ALA A 44 -51.09 -39.07 9.43
N VAL A 45 -52.05 -38.22 9.77
CA VAL A 45 -51.79 -36.85 10.25
C VAL A 45 -50.99 -36.86 11.55
N THR A 46 -51.32 -37.76 12.47
CA THR A 46 -50.60 -37.88 13.74
C THR A 46 -49.17 -38.37 13.53
N ALA A 47 -48.97 -39.32 12.60
CA ALA A 47 -47.64 -39.79 12.22
C ALA A 47 -46.80 -38.71 11.52
N LEU A 48 -47.42 -37.88 10.67
CA LEU A 48 -46.75 -36.75 10.01
C LEU A 48 -46.38 -35.65 11.03
N GLN A 49 -47.25 -35.34 11.98
CA GLN A 49 -46.95 -34.40 13.06
C GLN A 49 -45.79 -34.89 13.92
N GLY A 50 -45.78 -36.17 14.33
CA GLY A 50 -44.65 -36.72 15.09
C GLY A 50 -43.32 -36.70 14.33
N ARG A 51 -43.34 -36.83 13.00
CA ARG A 51 -42.14 -36.69 12.15
C ARG A 51 -41.69 -35.23 12.04
N LEU A 52 -42.63 -34.29 11.96
CA LEU A 52 -42.33 -32.86 11.94
C LEU A 52 -41.68 -32.42 13.27
N ASP A 53 -42.27 -32.83 14.39
CA ASP A 53 -41.75 -32.56 15.74
C ASP A 53 -40.35 -33.15 15.94
N GLN A 54 -40.11 -34.36 15.40
CA GLN A 54 -38.77 -34.99 15.43
C GLN A 54 -37.77 -34.26 14.54
N GLN A 55 -38.20 -33.65 13.45
CA GLN A 55 -37.33 -32.91 12.54
C GLN A 55 -36.94 -31.55 13.13
N GLU A 56 -37.91 -30.83 13.69
CA GLU A 56 -37.71 -29.56 14.40
C GLU A 56 -36.92 -29.75 15.70
N GLY A 57 -37.18 -30.84 16.44
CA GLY A 57 -36.43 -31.21 17.65
C GLY A 57 -35.15 -32.01 17.38
N SER A 58 -34.77 -32.24 16.12
CA SER A 58 -33.60 -33.06 15.81
C SER A 58 -32.33 -32.37 16.33
N ALA A 59 -31.47 -33.14 17.00
CA ALA A 59 -30.20 -32.63 17.50
C ALA A 59 -29.30 -32.03 16.39
N ALA A 60 -29.56 -32.37 15.12
CA ALA A 60 -28.91 -31.76 13.96
C ALA A 60 -29.39 -30.32 13.73
N ALA A 61 -30.69 -30.04 13.79
CA ALA A 61 -31.23 -28.69 13.62
C ALA A 61 -30.70 -27.73 14.69
N VAL A 62 -30.74 -28.16 15.95
CA VAL A 62 -30.22 -27.38 17.10
C VAL A 62 -28.70 -27.15 17.00
N ARG A 63 -27.93 -28.12 16.49
CA ARG A 63 -26.49 -27.94 16.25
C ARG A 63 -26.22 -26.94 15.13
N HIS A 64 -26.96 -27.03 14.03
CA HIS A 64 -26.82 -26.08 12.92
C HIS A 64 -27.17 -24.65 13.34
N GLU A 65 -28.20 -24.46 14.16
CA GLU A 65 -28.55 -23.14 14.69
C GLU A 65 -27.42 -22.57 15.56
N LYS A 66 -26.85 -23.38 16.45
CA LYS A 66 -25.70 -22.99 17.28
C LYS A 66 -24.44 -22.68 16.46
N ASP A 67 -24.17 -23.45 15.41
CA ASP A 67 -23.04 -23.20 14.50
C ASP A 67 -23.23 -21.89 13.72
N LEU A 68 -24.46 -21.58 13.31
CA LEU A 68 -24.80 -20.31 12.66
C LEU A 68 -24.63 -19.12 13.61
N GLU A 69 -25.01 -19.25 14.88
CA GLU A 69 -24.76 -18.25 15.91
C GLU A 69 -23.25 -17.98 16.06
N GLY A 70 -22.44 -19.05 16.20
CA GLY A 70 -20.99 -18.92 16.33
C GLY A 70 -20.32 -18.34 15.08
N LEU A 71 -20.84 -18.63 13.88
CA LEU A 71 -20.37 -17.99 12.65
C LEU A 71 -20.72 -16.50 12.60
N ARG A 72 -21.90 -16.11 13.07
CA ARG A 72 -22.32 -14.69 13.14
C ARG A 72 -21.43 -13.88 14.08
N GLU A 73 -21.13 -14.42 15.27
CA GLU A 73 -20.21 -13.77 16.21
C GLU A 73 -18.82 -13.59 15.60
N ARG A 74 -18.31 -14.61 14.90
CA ARG A 74 -17.01 -14.52 14.22
C ARG A 74 -16.99 -13.52 13.07
N VAL A 75 -18.09 -13.41 12.32
CA VAL A 75 -18.22 -12.39 11.26
C VAL A 75 -18.20 -10.99 11.88
N ALA A 76 -18.97 -10.74 12.94
CA ALA A 76 -18.97 -9.46 13.62
C ALA A 76 -17.57 -9.07 14.15
N ALA A 77 -16.87 -10.02 14.77
CA ALA A 77 -15.50 -9.78 15.26
C ALA A 77 -14.51 -9.46 14.12
N LEU A 78 -14.65 -10.11 12.95
CA LEU A 78 -13.82 -9.83 11.78
C LEU A 78 -14.13 -8.47 11.16
N GLU A 79 -15.39 -8.04 11.16
CA GLU A 79 -15.80 -6.71 10.67
C GLU A 79 -15.25 -5.59 11.56
N ASP A 80 -15.29 -5.76 12.88
CA ASP A 80 -14.68 -4.83 13.84
C ASP A 80 -13.16 -4.77 13.64
N GLN A 81 -12.51 -5.93 13.51
CA GLN A 81 -11.06 -6.00 13.27
C GLN A 81 -10.69 -5.37 11.93
N ALA A 82 -11.49 -5.57 10.88
CA ALA A 82 -11.26 -4.96 9.57
C ALA A 82 -11.37 -3.43 9.66
N SER A 83 -12.31 -2.89 10.44
CA SER A 83 -12.48 -1.45 10.65
C SER A 83 -11.25 -0.85 11.34
N GLN A 84 -10.76 -1.50 12.39
CA GLN A 84 -9.53 -1.09 13.08
C GLN A 84 -8.30 -1.15 12.16
N ASN A 85 -8.20 -2.19 11.33
CA ASN A 85 -7.09 -2.32 10.38
C ASN A 85 -7.11 -1.22 9.31
N VAL A 86 -8.29 -0.83 8.83
CA VAL A 86 -8.43 0.27 7.86
C VAL A 86 -7.99 1.59 8.49
N GLU A 87 -8.40 1.89 9.72
CA GLU A 87 -7.99 3.09 10.44
C GLU A 87 -6.47 3.14 10.67
N ALA A 88 -5.87 2.04 11.14
CA ALA A 88 -4.42 1.94 11.29
C ALA A 88 -3.67 2.09 9.95
N ALA A 89 -4.22 1.59 8.85
CA ALA A 89 -3.64 1.76 7.51
C ALA A 89 -3.67 3.22 7.06
N TRP A 90 -4.73 3.97 7.38
CA TRP A 90 -4.81 5.41 7.12
C TRP A 90 -3.75 6.19 7.90
N GLU A 91 -3.59 5.92 9.21
CA GLU A 91 -2.55 6.56 10.01
C GLU A 91 -1.14 6.27 9.50
N LEU A 92 -0.89 5.02 9.08
CA LEU A 92 0.39 4.64 8.46
C LEU A 92 0.61 5.39 7.14
N HIS A 93 -0.42 5.54 6.31
CA HIS A 93 -0.32 6.26 5.05
C HIS A 93 0.02 7.76 5.27
N GLU A 94 -0.60 8.42 6.25
CA GLU A 94 -0.26 9.80 6.61
C GLU A 94 1.16 9.94 7.14
N ARG A 95 1.61 8.99 7.98
CA ARG A 95 2.99 8.96 8.48
C ARG A 95 3.99 8.79 7.35
N VAL A 96 3.74 7.87 6.42
CA VAL A 96 4.60 7.65 5.25
C VAL A 96 4.66 8.91 4.39
N SER A 97 3.52 9.52 4.10
CA SER A 97 3.47 10.77 3.31
C SER A 97 4.25 11.92 3.97
N SER A 98 4.14 12.03 5.29
CA SER A 98 4.88 13.04 6.07
C SER A 98 6.39 12.79 6.05
N LEU A 99 6.81 11.52 6.14
CA LEU A 99 8.22 11.13 6.06
C LEU A 99 8.80 11.35 4.67
N GLU A 100 8.03 11.06 3.61
CA GLU A 100 8.43 11.33 2.23
C GLU A 100 8.61 12.82 1.98
N ALA A 101 7.68 13.66 2.44
CA ALA A 101 7.80 15.11 2.36
C ALA A 101 9.04 15.63 3.11
N ALA A 102 9.27 15.14 4.33
CA ALA A 102 10.45 15.50 5.12
C ALA A 102 11.76 15.07 4.44
N ARG A 103 11.77 13.89 3.80
CA ARG A 103 12.92 13.38 3.05
C ARG A 103 13.20 14.22 1.80
N GLU A 104 12.17 14.61 1.06
CA GLU A 104 12.33 15.50 -0.09
C GLU A 104 12.88 16.86 0.33
N ASP A 105 12.39 17.44 1.42
CA ASP A 105 12.89 18.71 1.93
C ASP A 105 14.33 18.60 2.43
N ALA A 106 14.71 17.49 3.06
CA ALA A 106 16.09 17.22 3.44
C ALA A 106 16.99 17.11 2.19
N ALA A 107 16.58 16.36 1.17
CA ALA A 107 17.31 16.24 -0.09
C ALA A 107 17.45 17.58 -0.82
N ARG A 108 16.38 18.41 -0.84
CA ARG A 108 16.42 19.77 -1.40
C ARG A 108 17.36 20.68 -0.62
N LYS A 109 17.41 20.56 0.71
CA LYS A 109 18.32 21.32 1.57
C LYS A 109 19.77 20.87 1.43
N GLU A 110 20.04 19.61 1.12
CA GLU A 110 21.39 19.07 0.89
C GLU A 110 21.93 19.39 -0.52
N ALA A 111 21.06 19.35 -1.53
CA ALA A 111 21.41 19.72 -2.91
C ALA A 111 21.72 21.22 -3.09
N ARG A 112 21.22 22.10 -2.21
CA ARG A 112 21.51 23.56 -2.25
C ARG A 112 22.98 23.89 -1.91
N PRO A 113 23.56 23.41 -0.78
CA PRO A 113 24.98 23.53 -0.45
C PRO A 113 25.87 22.95 -1.54
N GLN A 114 25.54 21.77 -2.06
CA GLN A 114 26.33 21.08 -3.10
C GLN A 114 26.49 21.94 -4.35
N ASN A 115 25.36 22.35 -4.96
CA ASN A 115 25.36 23.24 -6.11
C ASN A 115 26.05 24.59 -5.85
N SER A 116 26.09 25.05 -4.60
CA SER A 116 26.78 26.30 -4.24
C SER A 116 28.31 26.14 -4.18
N ARG A 117 28.82 24.99 -3.73
CA ARG A 117 30.26 24.67 -3.68
C ARG A 117 30.83 24.58 -5.09
N PHE A 118 30.14 23.88 -5.99
CA PHE A 118 30.57 23.78 -7.38
C PHE A 118 30.55 25.13 -8.10
N LYS A 119 29.50 25.94 -7.94
CA LYS A 119 29.43 27.29 -8.53
C LYS A 119 30.54 28.21 -8.01
N ALA A 120 30.89 28.12 -6.73
CA ALA A 120 31.99 28.90 -6.16
C ALA A 120 33.34 28.48 -6.78
N PHE A 121 33.57 27.19 -6.95
CA PHE A 121 34.76 26.67 -7.64
C PHE A 121 34.80 27.12 -9.11
N GLU A 122 33.69 27.00 -9.85
CA GLU A 122 33.62 27.38 -11.25
C GLU A 122 33.91 28.88 -11.45
N ALA A 123 33.32 29.74 -10.60
CA ALA A 123 33.59 31.17 -10.61
C ALA A 123 35.07 31.48 -10.34
N TYR A 124 35.69 30.78 -9.38
CA TYR A 124 37.11 30.92 -9.09
C TYR A 124 37.99 30.46 -10.27
N PHE A 125 37.70 29.31 -10.87
CA PHE A 125 38.42 28.79 -12.03
C PHE A 125 38.36 29.76 -13.21
N LEU A 126 37.19 30.32 -13.50
CA LEU A 126 37.02 31.33 -14.54
C LEU A 126 37.80 32.61 -14.24
N ALA A 127 37.83 33.07 -12.98
CA ALA A 127 38.60 34.23 -12.56
C ALA A 127 40.11 34.01 -12.76
N VAL A 128 40.63 32.84 -12.37
CA VAL A 128 42.05 32.48 -12.56
C VAL A 128 42.40 32.35 -14.04
N ARG A 129 41.50 31.76 -14.85
CA ARG A 129 41.65 31.72 -16.31
C ARG A 129 41.74 33.13 -16.91
N LYS A 130 40.89 34.05 -16.47
CA LYS A 130 40.93 35.45 -16.91
C LYS A 130 42.26 36.12 -16.52
N LYS A 131 42.74 35.88 -15.30
CA LYS A 131 44.04 36.36 -14.80
C LYS A 131 45.20 35.85 -15.65
N TYR A 132 45.19 34.57 -16.01
CA TYR A 132 46.20 33.96 -16.88
C TYR A 132 46.27 34.61 -18.27
N HIS A 133 45.11 34.91 -18.88
CA HIS A 133 45.07 35.57 -20.18
C HIS A 133 45.49 37.04 -20.12
N ALA A 134 45.17 37.73 -19.02
CA ALA A 134 45.61 39.11 -18.81
C ALA A 134 47.12 39.22 -18.58
N GLN A 135 47.69 38.27 -17.83
CA GLN A 135 49.12 38.24 -17.51
C GLN A 135 49.63 36.81 -17.56
N LYS A 136 50.32 36.47 -18.66
CA LYS A 136 50.96 35.16 -18.79
C LYS A 136 52.07 35.03 -17.75
N PRO A 137 51.99 34.05 -16.84
CA PRO A 137 53.01 33.85 -15.82
C PRO A 137 54.31 33.38 -16.46
N LYS A 138 55.45 33.84 -15.91
CA LYS A 138 56.77 33.33 -16.29
C LYS A 138 57.02 31.92 -15.75
N ASP A 139 56.48 31.64 -14.56
CA ASP A 139 56.53 30.33 -13.90
C ASP A 139 55.12 29.74 -13.82
N HIS A 140 54.84 28.78 -14.70
CA HIS A 140 53.56 28.08 -14.73
C HIS A 140 53.34 27.19 -13.52
N ARG A 141 54.41 26.60 -12.97
CA ARG A 141 54.31 25.71 -11.82
C ARG A 141 53.90 26.47 -10.57
N ALA A 142 54.51 27.63 -10.32
CA ALA A 142 54.10 28.52 -9.24
C ALA A 142 52.66 29.02 -9.43
N PHE A 143 52.27 29.32 -10.68
CA PHE A 143 50.90 29.73 -11.00
C PHE A 143 49.88 28.63 -10.71
N ILE A 144 50.14 27.38 -11.14
CA ILE A 144 49.26 26.23 -10.87
C ILE A 144 49.14 25.98 -9.37
N TRP A 145 50.23 26.11 -8.61
CA TRP A 145 50.16 26.01 -7.15
C TRP A 145 49.31 27.12 -6.53
N SER A 146 49.45 28.37 -6.99
CA SER A 146 48.61 29.47 -6.53
C SER A 146 47.13 29.26 -6.82
N PHE A 147 46.81 28.57 -7.93
CA PHE A 147 45.45 28.17 -8.25
C PHE A 147 44.94 27.11 -7.27
N ILE A 148 45.69 26.03 -7.06
CA ILE A 148 45.27 24.93 -6.18
C ILE A 148 45.12 25.42 -4.73
N GLU A 149 46.03 26.27 -4.26
CA GLU A 149 46.01 26.83 -2.90
C GLU A 149 44.92 27.90 -2.71
N GLY A 150 44.48 28.55 -3.78
CA GLY A 150 43.41 29.55 -3.71
C GLY A 150 42.00 28.95 -3.76
N ILE A 151 41.86 27.64 -3.90
CA ILE A 151 40.58 26.95 -3.72
C ILE A 151 40.25 26.95 -2.23
N SER A 152 39.16 27.62 -1.85
CA SER A 152 38.73 27.75 -0.45
C SER A 152 38.33 26.41 0.18
N ASP A 153 37.80 25.50 -0.65
CA ASP A 153 37.32 24.20 -0.24
C ASP A 153 38.44 23.14 -0.33
N LYS A 154 38.85 22.63 0.83
CA LYS A 154 39.97 21.68 0.95
C LYS A 154 39.69 20.34 0.26
N GLU A 155 38.43 19.88 0.27
CA GLU A 155 38.05 18.62 -0.37
C GLU A 155 38.13 18.77 -1.89
N TRP A 156 37.67 19.91 -2.41
CA TRP A 156 37.82 20.27 -3.83
C TRP A 156 39.29 20.43 -4.24
N ALA A 157 40.12 21.08 -3.41
CA ALA A 157 41.54 21.22 -3.67
C ALA A 157 42.26 19.86 -3.73
N GLN A 158 41.89 18.93 -2.82
CA GLN A 158 42.44 17.58 -2.82
C GLN A 158 41.94 16.77 -4.02
N TYR A 159 40.65 16.82 -4.33
CA TYR A 159 40.06 16.14 -5.48
C TYR A 159 40.76 16.53 -6.78
N ILE A 160 41.00 17.83 -6.97
CA ILE A 160 41.70 18.36 -8.15
C ILE A 160 43.13 17.87 -8.23
N GLN A 161 43.85 17.86 -7.10
CA GLN A 161 45.20 17.31 -7.06
C GLN A 161 45.22 15.83 -7.47
N GLU A 162 44.33 15.01 -6.92
CA GLU A 162 44.22 13.60 -7.28
C GLU A 162 43.79 13.37 -8.74
N TYR A 163 42.87 14.20 -9.24
CA TYR A 163 42.44 14.18 -10.63
C TYR A 163 43.60 14.52 -11.57
N LEU A 164 44.43 15.52 -11.26
CA LEU A 164 45.58 15.89 -12.08
C LEU A 164 46.60 14.75 -12.20
N VAL A 165 46.81 13.96 -11.14
CA VAL A 165 47.67 12.77 -11.19
C VAL A 165 47.12 11.71 -12.16
N LYS A 166 45.79 11.54 -12.19
CA LYS A 166 45.13 10.59 -13.10
C LYS A 166 45.11 11.10 -14.55
N ALA A 167 44.81 12.38 -14.74
CA ALA A 167 44.60 12.98 -16.06
C ALA A 167 45.91 13.31 -16.78
N LEU A 168 46.98 13.59 -16.05
CA LEU A 168 48.28 13.99 -16.60
C LEU A 168 49.41 13.07 -16.09
N PRO A 169 49.38 11.78 -16.47
CA PRO A 169 50.42 10.84 -16.07
C PRO A 169 51.79 11.30 -16.61
N GLY A 170 52.80 11.28 -15.74
CA GLY A 170 54.16 11.75 -16.06
C GLY A 170 54.40 13.24 -15.83
N LYS A 171 53.35 14.06 -15.70
CA LYS A 171 53.45 15.50 -15.37
C LYS A 171 52.94 15.85 -13.98
N ALA A 172 52.13 14.98 -13.38
CA ALA A 172 51.74 15.03 -11.99
C ALA A 172 51.88 13.64 -11.35
N TRP A 173 52.41 13.59 -10.13
CA TRP A 173 52.52 12.35 -9.35
C TRP A 173 52.23 12.62 -7.88
N ARG A 174 51.86 11.58 -7.12
CA ARG A 174 51.71 11.73 -5.66
C ARG A 174 53.05 12.09 -5.04
N SER A 175 53.03 13.11 -4.19
CA SER A 175 54.23 13.51 -3.45
C SER A 175 54.63 12.41 -2.47
N LYS A 176 55.94 12.14 -2.37
CA LYS A 176 56.51 11.24 -1.33
C LYS A 176 56.45 11.85 0.06
N SER A 177 56.22 13.16 0.17
CA SER A 177 56.11 13.88 1.44
C SER A 177 55.08 14.99 1.31
N PRO A 178 53.81 14.71 1.63
CA PRO A 178 52.76 15.71 1.64
C PRO A 178 53.08 16.80 2.67
N ARG A 179 53.13 18.06 2.24
CA ARG A 179 53.31 19.22 3.13
C ARG A 179 52.34 20.33 2.72
N ASN A 180 51.77 21.03 3.70
CA ASN A 180 50.89 22.19 3.49
C ASN A 180 49.73 21.92 2.50
N GLY A 181 49.08 20.75 2.59
CA GLY A 181 47.96 20.40 1.71
C GLY A 181 48.35 20.04 0.26
N ARG A 182 49.66 20.03 -0.06
CA ARG A 182 50.18 19.57 -1.34
C ARG A 182 50.41 18.07 -1.30
N VAL A 183 49.43 17.30 -1.75
CA VAL A 183 49.49 15.84 -1.86
C VAL A 183 50.12 15.37 -3.18
N VAL A 184 50.32 16.29 -4.12
CA VAL A 184 50.91 16.00 -5.43
C VAL A 184 52.16 16.83 -5.69
N ALA A 185 53.03 16.31 -6.55
CA ALA A 185 54.15 17.03 -7.12
C ALA A 185 53.87 17.22 -8.62
N LEU A 186 54.22 18.41 -9.11
CA LEU A 186 54.03 18.82 -10.50
C LEU A 186 55.38 18.92 -11.18
N ASP A 187 55.45 18.45 -12.42
CA ASP A 187 56.60 18.60 -13.29
C ASP A 187 56.91 20.09 -13.58
N ILE A 188 58.17 20.39 -13.83
CA ILE A 188 58.61 21.76 -14.14
C ILE A 188 58.14 22.23 -15.52
N GLY A 189 57.89 21.31 -16.45
CA GLY A 189 57.38 21.58 -17.80
C GLY A 189 55.86 21.61 -17.90
N LEU A 190 55.13 21.39 -16.80
CA LEU A 190 53.66 21.40 -16.80
C LEU A 190 53.14 22.82 -17.05
N LYS A 191 52.37 22.98 -18.12
CA LYS A 191 51.76 24.27 -18.47
C LYS A 191 50.34 24.39 -17.95
N TRP A 192 49.91 25.63 -17.73
CA TRP A 192 48.54 25.94 -17.28
C TRP A 192 47.49 25.49 -18.32
N GLU A 193 47.82 25.55 -19.61
CA GLU A 193 46.94 25.11 -20.69
C GLU A 193 46.57 23.64 -20.56
N GLU A 194 47.52 22.79 -20.16
CA GLU A 194 47.34 21.35 -19.99
C GLU A 194 46.49 21.05 -18.76
N VAL A 195 46.71 21.79 -17.67
CA VAL A 195 45.86 21.75 -16.47
C VAL A 195 44.44 22.18 -16.83
N ARG A 196 44.26 23.29 -17.55
CA ARG A 196 42.96 23.78 -18.00
C ARG A 196 42.25 22.75 -18.87
N GLU A 197 42.94 22.13 -19.81
CA GLU A 197 42.38 21.10 -20.69
C GLU A 197 41.95 19.87 -19.89
N ALA A 198 42.80 19.39 -18.98
CA ALA A 198 42.46 18.29 -18.08
C ALA A 198 41.21 18.62 -17.24
N MET A 199 41.16 19.81 -16.67
CA MET A 199 40.04 20.30 -15.85
C MET A 199 38.74 20.44 -16.64
N SER A 200 38.80 20.81 -17.93
CA SER A 200 37.61 20.88 -18.79
C SER A 200 36.97 19.52 -19.07
N ARG A 201 37.73 18.43 -18.91
CA ARG A 201 37.28 17.04 -19.06
C ARG A 201 36.91 16.39 -17.72
N MET A 202 37.07 17.11 -16.62
CA MET A 202 36.85 16.59 -15.29
C MET A 202 35.36 16.35 -15.06
N GLN A 203 35.01 15.10 -14.77
CA GLN A 203 33.69 14.77 -14.26
C GLN A 203 33.65 15.10 -12.77
N ILE A 204 32.60 15.79 -12.34
CA ILE A 204 32.43 16.18 -10.95
C ILE A 204 31.69 15.05 -10.24
N PRO A 205 32.27 14.44 -9.19
CA PRO A 205 31.59 13.39 -8.45
C PRO A 205 30.31 13.94 -7.82
N SER A 206 29.25 13.15 -7.80
CA SER A 206 27.99 13.50 -7.12
C SER A 206 28.14 13.71 -5.61
N SER A 207 29.32 13.50 -5.03
CA SER A 207 29.67 13.83 -3.64
C SER A 207 30.32 15.22 -3.48
N LEU A 208 30.73 15.85 -4.58
CA LEU A 208 31.40 17.17 -4.60
C LEU A 208 30.65 18.22 -5.45
N ALA A 209 29.80 17.80 -6.39
CA ALA A 209 28.96 18.62 -7.28
C ALA A 209 27.84 19.32 -6.53
#